data_AF-A0A8H6V725-F1
#
_entry.id   AF-A0A8H6V725-F1
#
_cell.length_a   1.000
_cell.length_b   1.000
_cell.length_c   1.000
_cell.angle_alpha   90.00
_cell.angle_beta   90.00
_cell.angle_gamma   90.00
#
_symmetry.space_group_name_H-M   'P 1'
#
loop_
_entity.id
_entity.type
_entity.pdbx_description
1 polymer ?
#
loop_
_entity_poly.entity_id
_entity_poly.type
_entity_poly.pdbx_seq_one_letter_code
_entity_poly.pdbx_strand_id
1 'polypeptide(L)'
;MGHKTRFDGVTPSIVRDYFNQWTRTACETKQGVPFDRAQWANTARYKFGIMVDEEASQSVLDIPLEDIDDYNDTGFVILVNGSPPPKNNFEPVQGCTLEDVGWMKVCYDRAQIVTSAFMRNGLDWEAQYRRPPEITFNF
;
A
#
# COMPACT_ATOMS: atom_id res chain seq x y z
N MET A 1 -17.84 10.78 18.15
CA MET A 1 -16.65 10.24 18.82
C MET A 1 -15.68 9.82 17.72
N GLY A 2 -14.47 10.38 17.72
CA GLY A 2 -13.68 10.59 16.49
C GLY A 2 -13.08 9.32 15.86
N HIS A 3 -13.17 9.23 14.54
CA HIS A 3 -12.49 8.21 13.72
C HIS A 3 -10.95 8.25 13.79
N LYS A 4 -10.37 9.25 14.47
CA LYS A 4 -8.95 9.60 14.41
C LYS A 4 -8.05 8.57 15.10
N THR A 5 -8.49 7.95 16.19
CA THR A 5 -7.68 6.98 16.96
C THR A 5 -7.82 5.54 16.48
N ARG A 6 -8.68 5.27 15.49
CA ARG A 6 -9.00 3.91 15.04
C ARG A 6 -7.82 3.19 14.39
N PHE A 7 -6.93 3.96 13.77
CA PHE A 7 -5.80 3.44 12.99
C PHE A 7 -4.46 3.71 13.68
N ASP A 8 -4.46 4.12 14.95
CA ASP A 8 -3.23 4.33 15.71
C ASP A 8 -2.58 2.97 16.03
N GLY A 9 -1.35 2.77 15.57
CA GLY A 9 -0.57 1.55 15.83
C GLY A 9 -1.12 0.27 15.20
N VAL A 10 -2.04 0.36 14.23
CA VAL A 10 -2.56 -0.84 13.54
C VAL A 10 -1.57 -1.35 12.51
N THR A 11 -1.61 -2.66 12.24
CA THR A 11 -0.79 -3.28 11.20
C THR A 11 -1.38 -3.07 9.80
N PRO A 12 -0.56 -3.18 8.73
CA PRO A 12 -1.04 -3.19 7.35
C PRO A 12 -2.12 -4.26 7.08
N SER A 13 -2.06 -5.41 7.76
CA SER A 13 -3.08 -6.46 7.65
C SER A 13 -4.45 -6.01 8.17
N ILE A 14 -4.51 -5.27 9.28
CA ILE A 14 -5.74 -4.70 9.82
C ILE A 14 -6.26 -3.60 8.88
N VAL A 15 -5.36 -2.75 8.35
CA VAL A 15 -5.74 -1.72 7.36
C VAL A 15 -6.33 -2.35 6.11
N ARG A 16 -5.77 -3.45 5.61
CA ARG A 16 -6.31 -4.22 4.48
C ARG A 16 -7.75 -4.66 4.71
N ASP A 17 -8.04 -5.22 5.89
CA ASP A 17 -9.39 -5.69 6.20
C ASP A 17 -10.41 -4.55 6.21
N TYR A 18 -10.04 -3.40 6.78
CA TYR A 18 -10.88 -2.21 6.74
C TYR A 18 -11.02 -1.62 5.34
N PHE A 19 -9.93 -1.57 4.58
CA PHE A 19 -9.94 -1.13 3.19
C PHE A 19 -10.90 -1.98 2.37
N ASN A 20 -10.81 -3.30 2.47
CA ASN A 20 -11.69 -4.24 1.77
C ASN A 20 -13.17 -4.12 2.16
N GLN A 21 -13.47 -3.79 3.42
CA GLN A 21 -14.85 -3.49 3.83
C GLN A 21 -15.34 -2.18 3.20
N TRP A 22 -14.48 -1.16 3.17
CA TRP A 22 -14.81 0.14 2.62
C TRP A 22 -14.97 0.12 1.09
N THR A 23 -14.12 -0.60 0.35
CA THR A 23 -14.18 -0.66 -1.13
C THR A 23 -15.50 -1.20 -1.64
N ARG A 24 -16.14 -2.14 -0.92
CA ARG A 24 -17.44 -2.73 -1.28
C ARG A 24 -18.55 -1.69 -1.48
N THR A 25 -18.55 -0.60 -0.73
CA THR A 25 -19.59 0.45 -0.82
C THR A 25 -19.07 1.74 -1.44
N ALA A 26 -17.75 1.98 -1.39
CA ALA A 26 -17.14 3.20 -1.91
C ALA A 26 -17.18 3.32 -3.43
N CYS A 27 -17.17 2.20 -4.16
CA CYS A 27 -17.27 2.20 -5.63
C CYS A 27 -18.60 2.83 -6.07
N GLU A 28 -19.70 2.35 -5.50
CA GLU A 28 -21.05 2.83 -5.80
C GLU A 28 -21.24 4.26 -5.30
N THR A 29 -20.84 4.52 -4.06
CA THR A 29 -21.05 5.85 -3.44
C THR A 29 -20.26 6.96 -4.14
N LYS A 30 -19.02 6.67 -4.59
CA LYS A 30 -18.13 7.70 -5.17
C LYS A 30 -18.20 7.79 -6.69
N GLN A 31 -18.59 6.71 -7.38
CA GLN A 31 -18.53 6.64 -8.85
C GLN A 31 -19.80 6.08 -9.50
N GLY A 32 -20.76 5.59 -8.73
CA GLY A 32 -21.95 4.91 -9.27
C GLY A 32 -21.63 3.58 -9.95
N VAL A 33 -20.47 2.98 -9.66
CA VAL A 33 -20.04 1.71 -10.26
C VAL A 33 -20.15 0.60 -9.21
N PRO A 34 -20.83 -0.52 -9.50
CA PRO A 34 -20.92 -1.61 -8.55
C PRO A 34 -19.57 -2.29 -8.32
N PHE A 35 -19.37 -2.81 -7.11
CA PHE A 35 -18.08 -3.35 -6.67
C PHE A 35 -17.59 -4.48 -7.57
N ASP A 36 -18.50 -5.31 -8.05
CA ASP A 36 -18.22 -6.42 -8.95
C ASP A 36 -17.49 -5.97 -10.22
N ARG A 37 -17.84 -4.81 -10.78
CA ARG A 37 -17.15 -4.21 -11.93
C ARG A 37 -15.88 -3.49 -11.53
N ALA A 38 -15.91 -2.77 -10.40
CA ALA A 38 -14.79 -1.96 -9.95
C ALA A 38 -13.56 -2.81 -9.55
N GLN A 39 -13.75 -3.97 -8.93
CA GLN A 39 -12.65 -4.87 -8.55
C GLN A 39 -11.89 -5.45 -9.75
N TRP A 40 -12.52 -5.57 -10.92
CA TRP A 40 -11.89 -6.07 -12.15
C TRP A 40 -11.33 -4.96 -13.04
N ALA A 41 -11.54 -3.68 -12.70
CA ALA A 41 -11.00 -2.57 -13.48
C ALA A 41 -9.46 -2.56 -13.42
N ASN A 42 -8.80 -2.17 -14.51
CA ASN A 42 -7.34 -2.01 -14.59
C ASN A 42 -6.89 -0.70 -13.94
N THR A 43 -7.14 -0.57 -12.63
CA THR A 43 -6.80 0.62 -11.83
C THR A 43 -6.47 0.23 -10.41
N ALA A 44 -5.59 1.01 -9.77
CA ALA A 44 -5.18 0.82 -8.38
C ALA A 44 -6.29 1.15 -7.36
N ARG A 45 -7.25 2.01 -7.72
CA ARG A 45 -8.11 2.77 -6.78
C ARG A 45 -8.86 1.95 -5.72
N TYR A 46 -9.24 0.72 -6.03
CA TYR A 46 -9.97 -0.17 -5.11
C TYR A 46 -9.25 -1.50 -4.88
N LYS A 47 -7.98 -1.58 -5.31
CA LYS A 47 -7.11 -2.75 -5.16
C LYS A 47 -5.99 -2.49 -4.18
N PHE A 48 -5.46 -1.27 -4.15
CA PHE A 48 -4.34 -0.90 -3.29
C PHE A 48 -4.72 0.28 -2.39
N GLY A 49 -4.33 0.21 -1.12
CA GLY A 49 -4.46 1.28 -0.14
C GLY A 49 -3.10 1.86 0.21
N ILE A 50 -3.03 3.17 0.43
CA ILE A 50 -1.83 3.81 1.00
C ILE A 50 -2.02 3.92 2.51
N MET A 51 -1.05 3.42 3.26
CA MET A 51 -0.91 3.57 4.70
C MET A 51 0.34 4.39 4.99
N VAL A 52 0.23 5.27 5.98
CA VAL A 52 1.34 6.06 6.52
C VAL A 52 1.30 5.89 8.03
N ASP A 53 2.26 5.15 8.57
CA ASP A 53 2.51 5.04 10.00
C ASP A 53 3.63 6.00 10.44
N GLU A 54 4.03 5.90 11.71
CA GLU A 54 5.09 6.73 12.27
C GLU A 54 6.43 6.53 11.56
N GLU A 55 6.79 5.28 11.22
CA GLU A 55 8.04 4.97 10.51
C GLU A 55 8.04 5.59 9.11
N ALA A 56 6.96 5.41 8.35
CA ALA A 56 6.82 6.00 7.03
C ALA A 56 6.86 7.54 7.09
N SER A 57 6.15 8.15 8.04
CA SER A 57 6.16 9.60 8.22
C SER A 57 7.57 10.12 8.56
N GLN A 58 8.26 9.45 9.49
CA GLN A 58 9.58 9.86 9.91
C GLN A 58 10.62 9.68 8.79
N SER A 59 10.50 8.63 7.98
CA SER A 59 11.39 8.39 6.83
C SER A 59 11.44 9.56 5.84
N VAL A 60 10.33 10.31 5.69
CA VAL A 60 10.26 11.48 4.81
C VAL A 60 10.75 12.74 5.52
N LEU A 61 10.47 12.87 6.81
CA LEU A 61 10.89 14.04 7.61
C LEU A 61 12.40 14.05 7.90
N ASP A 62 13.03 12.88 7.90
CA ASP A 62 14.47 12.73 8.12
C ASP A 62 15.32 13.00 6.86
N ILE A 63 14.69 13.21 5.69
CA ILE A 63 15.41 13.56 4.47
C ILE A 63 16.07 14.94 4.66
N PRO A 64 17.41 15.04 4.51
CA PRO A 64 18.10 16.32 4.59
C PRO A 64 17.54 17.32 3.56
N LEU A 65 17.42 18.59 3.95
CA LEU A 65 16.88 19.62 3.04
C LEU A 65 17.69 19.78 1.75
N GLU A 66 18.99 19.49 1.80
CA GLU A 66 19.88 19.49 0.64
C GLU A 66 19.59 18.37 -0.36
N ASP A 67 18.99 17.26 0.10
CA ASP A 67 18.71 16.07 -0.70
C ASP A 67 17.23 15.99 -1.13
N ILE A 68 16.39 16.96 -0.76
CA ILE A 68 14.94 16.89 -0.99
C ILE A 68 14.55 16.92 -2.48
N ASP A 69 15.39 17.56 -3.30
CA ASP A 69 15.22 17.67 -4.75
C ASP A 69 15.99 16.57 -5.50
N ASP A 70 16.80 15.77 -4.79
CA ASP A 70 17.56 14.66 -5.35
C ASP A 70 16.72 13.38 -5.42
N TYR A 71 17.34 12.30 -5.92
CA TYR A 71 16.66 11.01 -5.99
C TYR A 71 16.40 10.47 -4.59
N ASN A 72 15.12 10.33 -4.24
CA ASN A 72 14.72 9.74 -2.97
C ASN A 72 15.06 8.24 -2.91
N ASP A 73 15.87 7.86 -1.93
CA ASP A 73 16.30 6.48 -1.67
C ASP A 73 15.91 5.98 -0.27
N THR A 74 15.29 6.82 0.56
CA THR A 74 15.03 6.54 1.98
C THR A 74 13.57 6.75 2.38
N GLY A 75 12.91 7.79 1.88
CA GLY A 75 11.53 8.11 2.20
C GLY A 75 10.53 7.15 1.54
N PHE A 76 9.59 6.62 2.30
CA PHE A 76 8.60 5.67 1.79
C PHE A 76 7.20 5.87 2.36
N VAL A 77 6.22 5.25 1.69
CA VAL A 77 4.89 4.96 2.23
C VAL A 77 4.60 3.47 2.12
N ILE A 78 3.59 2.99 2.83
CA ILE A 78 3.20 1.58 2.79
C ILE A 78 2.07 1.40 1.77
N LEU A 79 2.33 0.62 0.72
CA LEU A 79 1.29 0.21 -0.21
C LEU A 79 0.73 -1.14 0.24
N VAL A 80 -0.57 -1.16 0.57
CA VAL A 80 -1.30 -2.33 1.05
C VAL A 80 -2.08 -2.93 -0.11
N ASN A 81 -1.89 -4.22 -0.38
CA ASN A 81 -2.67 -4.96 -1.36
C ASN A 81 -3.99 -5.42 -0.72
N GLY A 82 -5.12 -5.14 -1.36
CA GLY A 82 -6.45 -5.61 -0.93
C GLY A 82 -6.60 -7.13 -1.01
N SER A 83 -5.87 -7.78 -1.89
CA SER A 83 -5.90 -9.25 -2.02
C SER A 83 -5.24 -9.92 -0.81
N PRO A 84 -5.75 -11.08 -0.38
CA PRO A 84 -5.06 -11.89 0.61
C PRO A 84 -3.71 -12.36 0.05
N PRO A 85 -2.68 -12.46 0.90
CA PRO A 85 -1.37 -12.91 0.48
C PRO A 85 -1.37 -14.43 0.19
N PRO A 86 -0.55 -14.92 -0.76
CA PRO A 86 -0.41 -16.33 -1.08
C PRO A 86 0.20 -17.13 0.09
N LYS A 87 -0.27 -18.36 0.33
CA LYS A 87 0.22 -19.23 1.43
C LYS A 87 1.59 -19.86 1.09
N ASN A 88 2.65 -19.44 1.79
CA ASN A 88 4.06 -19.89 1.71
C ASN A 88 4.70 -19.85 3.12
N ASN A 89 5.95 -20.32 3.31
CA ASN A 89 6.63 -20.35 4.62
C ASN A 89 8.01 -19.63 4.57
N PHE A 90 8.07 -18.40 5.06
CA PHE A 90 9.21 -17.46 5.16
C PHE A 90 9.32 -16.91 6.59
N GLU A 91 10.44 -16.25 6.93
CA GLU A 91 10.62 -15.59 8.23
C GLU A 91 9.50 -14.59 8.55
N PRO A 92 8.94 -14.55 9.77
CA PRO A 92 7.76 -13.75 10.06
C PRO A 92 8.04 -12.24 9.99
N VAL A 93 7.29 -11.53 9.15
CA VAL A 93 7.20 -10.06 9.17
C VAL A 93 5.87 -9.69 9.84
N GLN A 94 5.94 -9.06 11.02
CA GLN A 94 4.76 -8.77 11.85
C GLN A 94 3.85 -10.00 12.06
N GLY A 95 4.44 -11.19 12.24
CA GLY A 95 3.73 -12.46 12.41
C GLY A 95 3.27 -13.14 11.12
N CYS A 96 3.52 -12.55 9.95
CA CYS A 96 3.22 -13.14 8.64
C CYS A 96 4.46 -13.86 8.08
N THR A 97 4.38 -15.18 7.95
CA THR A 97 5.45 -16.04 7.38
C THR A 97 5.31 -16.21 5.87
N LEU A 98 4.68 -15.27 5.16
CA LEU A 98 4.50 -15.37 3.71
C LEU A 98 5.63 -14.63 2.99
N GLU A 99 5.90 -15.03 1.74
CA GLU A 99 6.84 -14.31 0.88
C GLU A 99 6.30 -12.90 0.60
N ASP A 100 5.10 -12.89 0.03
CA ASP A 100 4.24 -11.74 -0.11
C ASP A 100 3.41 -11.58 1.15
N VAL A 101 3.68 -10.53 1.92
CA VAL A 101 2.96 -10.23 3.17
C VAL A 101 1.69 -9.42 2.92
N GLY A 102 1.42 -9.08 1.66
CA GLY A 102 0.29 -8.29 1.18
C GLY A 102 0.47 -6.79 1.35
N TRP A 103 1.70 -6.33 1.60
CA TRP A 103 2.07 -4.93 1.63
C TRP A 103 3.57 -4.78 1.32
N MET A 104 3.97 -3.62 0.80
CA MET A 104 5.38 -3.27 0.54
C MET A 104 5.64 -1.80 0.81
N LYS A 105 6.91 -1.43 1.03
CA LYS A 105 7.33 -0.02 1.10
C LYS A 105 7.55 0.50 -0.31
N VAL A 106 6.94 1.64 -0.64
CA VAL A 106 7.05 2.30 -1.95
C VAL A 106 7.63 3.69 -1.75
N CYS A 107 8.54 4.09 -2.63
CA CYS A 107 9.08 5.45 -2.70
C CYS A 107 7.95 6.51 -2.64
N TYR A 108 8.00 7.44 -1.68
CA TYR A 108 6.84 8.28 -1.34
C TYR A 108 6.41 9.21 -2.49
N ASP A 109 7.38 9.74 -3.23
CA ASP A 109 7.21 10.63 -4.38
C ASP A 109 6.56 9.93 -5.60
N ARG A 110 6.75 8.61 -5.73
CA ARG A 110 6.16 7.78 -6.80
C ARG A 110 4.79 7.21 -6.44
N ALA A 111 4.46 7.14 -5.16
CA ALA A 111 3.27 6.46 -4.64
C ALA A 111 1.94 7.00 -5.17
N GLN A 112 1.87 8.28 -5.53
CA GLN A 112 0.62 8.88 -6.01
C GLN A 112 0.34 8.57 -7.48
N ILE A 113 1.13 9.13 -8.40
CA ILE A 113 0.82 9.07 -9.84
C ILE A 113 1.31 7.74 -10.43
N VAL A 114 2.56 7.40 -10.17
CA VAL A 114 3.24 6.30 -10.86
C VAL A 114 2.67 4.97 -10.40
N THR A 115 2.58 4.75 -9.09
CA THR A 115 1.92 3.56 -8.54
C THR A 115 0.47 3.45 -9.02
N SER A 116 -0.30 4.54 -9.05
CA SER A 116 -1.69 4.49 -9.56
C SER A 116 -1.80 4.12 -11.04
N ALA A 117 -0.82 4.49 -11.86
CA ALA A 117 -0.79 4.21 -13.29
C ALA A 117 -0.28 2.79 -13.61
N PHE A 118 0.72 2.31 -12.87
CA PHE A 118 1.41 1.05 -13.14
C PHE A 118 0.86 -0.14 -12.35
N MET A 119 0.31 0.06 -11.14
CA MET A 119 -0.26 -1.01 -10.32
C MET A 119 -1.73 -1.25 -10.69
N ARG A 120 -1.97 -1.99 -11.78
CA ARG A 120 -3.34 -2.19 -12.31
C ARG A 120 -3.90 -3.55 -11.95
N ASN A 121 -3.06 -4.56 -11.72
CA ASN A 121 -3.47 -5.93 -11.43
C ASN A 121 -2.43 -6.68 -10.57
N GLY A 122 -2.68 -7.98 -10.35
CA GLY A 122 -1.79 -8.84 -9.55
C GLY A 122 -0.43 -9.11 -10.19
N LEU A 123 -0.32 -9.14 -11.52
CA LEU A 123 0.97 -9.31 -12.21
C LEU A 123 1.85 -8.07 -12.03
N ASP A 124 1.26 -6.88 -12.08
CA ASP A 124 2.00 -5.64 -11.79
C ASP A 124 2.50 -5.66 -10.34
N TRP A 125 1.69 -6.16 -9.39
CA TRP A 125 2.11 -6.35 -8.00
C TRP A 125 3.29 -7.32 -7.88
N GLU A 126 3.18 -8.52 -8.45
CA GLU A 126 4.25 -9.53 -8.41
C GLU A 126 5.57 -9.01 -8.98
N ALA A 127 5.51 -8.23 -10.08
CA ALA A 127 6.70 -7.67 -10.71
C ALA A 127 7.41 -6.62 -9.84
N GLN A 128 6.64 -5.84 -9.07
CA GLN A 128 7.16 -4.72 -8.27
C GLN A 128 7.36 -5.06 -6.80
N TYR A 129 6.84 -6.20 -6.35
CA TYR A 129 6.88 -6.59 -4.95
C TYR A 129 8.32 -6.68 -4.45
N ARG A 130 8.56 -5.96 -3.35
CA ARG A 130 9.77 -6.06 -2.54
C ARG A 130 9.35 -6.35 -1.13
N ARG A 131 9.92 -7.42 -0.57
CA ARG A 131 9.57 -7.89 0.75
C ARG A 131 10.14 -6.91 1.78
N PRO A 132 9.33 -6.33 2.68
CA PRO A 132 9.85 -5.48 3.75
C PRO A 132 10.99 -6.18 4.52
N PRO A 133 12.06 -5.45 4.91
CA PRO A 133 12.16 -3.99 4.98
C PRO A 133 12.58 -3.27 3.69
N GLU A 134 12.75 -3.97 2.56
CA GLU A 134 13.16 -3.34 1.30
C GLU A 134 12.12 -2.33 0.78
N ILE A 135 12.61 -1.26 0.14
CA ILE A 135 11.79 -0.24 -0.53
C ILE A 135 11.81 -0.52 -2.03
N THR A 136 10.64 -0.50 -2.66
CA THR A 136 10.55 -0.54 -4.13
C THR A 136 10.55 0.87 -4.72
N PHE A 137 11.46 1.07 -5.67
CA PHE A 137 11.63 2.30 -6.43
C PHE A 137 11.21 2.16 -7.90
N ASN A 138 10.89 0.94 -8.32
CA ASN A 138 10.62 0.59 -9.70
C ASN A 138 9.20 0.99 -10.09
N PHE A 139 9.03 2.22 -10.57
CA PHE A 139 7.80 2.70 -11.22
C PHE A 139 8.12 3.81 -12.22
#